data_AF-A0A8H5FJM7-F1
#
_entry.id   AF-A0A8H5FJM7-F1
#
_cell.length_a   1.000
_cell.length_b   1.000
_cell.length_c   1.000
_cell.angle_alpha   90.00
_cell.angle_beta   90.00
_cell.angle_gamma   90.00
#
_symmetry.space_group_name_H-M   'P 1'
#
loop_
_entity.id
_entity.type
_entity.pdbx_description
1 polymer ?
#
loop_
_entity_poly.entity_id
_entity_poly.type
_entity_poly.pdbx_seq_one_letter_code
_entity_poly.pdbx_strand_id
1 'polypeptide(L)'
;MEYHPSRSSSRSKPMAGKIVKHASLPPSTMSQRFKAGDPLNPYDPVAFVSPVQDGSEVPQTEGWTVLDLAIMVRFMEMMNADIEDAERRGETLQERILREKREWIAANAKAAKLKDKANEVFRKGDYEEAFVMYSACADITPDEPVYKLNRAAALIARRDLEKARAILPADPVLIREAEFLSSLEAKSFEELLAWVVEQDAKRPDDLFGQDGLTELVQEKVNEIGANLDHQFAHY
;
A
#
# COMPACT_ATOMS: atom_id res chain seq x y z
N MET A 1 -52.34 -58.71 -34.79
CA MET A 1 -51.43 -57.60 -34.42
C MET A 1 -52.33 -56.45 -34.01
N GLU A 2 -52.27 -56.01 -32.76
CA GLU A 2 -52.36 -54.61 -32.37
C GLU A 2 -52.22 -54.54 -30.84
N TYR A 3 -51.00 -54.24 -30.43
CA TYR A 3 -50.58 -54.01 -29.06
C TYR A 3 -50.64 -52.50 -28.86
N HIS A 4 -51.53 -52.00 -28.00
CA HIS A 4 -51.53 -50.61 -27.57
C HIS A 4 -50.71 -50.48 -26.27
N PRO A 5 -49.69 -49.61 -26.24
CA PRO A 5 -49.23 -49.02 -25.00
C PRO A 5 -49.60 -47.52 -24.92
N SER A 6 -50.13 -47.20 -23.75
CA SER A 6 -50.42 -45.89 -23.18
C SER A 6 -49.23 -44.93 -23.23
N ARG A 7 -49.44 -43.72 -23.74
CA ARG A 7 -48.53 -42.58 -23.56
C ARG A 7 -48.75 -41.98 -22.17
N SER A 8 -47.81 -42.19 -21.25
CA SER A 8 -47.68 -41.36 -20.05
C SER A 8 -46.88 -40.10 -20.39
N SER A 9 -47.49 -38.95 -20.15
CA SER A 9 -46.88 -37.62 -20.29
C SER A 9 -46.11 -37.28 -19.01
N SER A 10 -44.78 -37.41 -19.03
CA SER A 10 -43.92 -36.80 -18.00
C SER A 10 -43.53 -35.38 -18.42
N ARG A 11 -44.26 -34.39 -17.91
CA ARG A 11 -43.83 -32.99 -17.88
C ARG A 11 -42.63 -32.89 -16.92
N SER A 12 -41.41 -32.75 -17.44
CA SER A 12 -40.27 -32.30 -16.63
C SER A 12 -40.45 -30.82 -16.31
N LYS A 13 -40.47 -30.48 -15.02
CA LYS A 13 -40.45 -29.10 -14.56
C LYS A 13 -39.04 -28.53 -14.78
N PRO A 14 -38.87 -27.28 -15.28
CA PRO A 14 -37.56 -26.65 -15.28
C PRO A 14 -37.15 -26.36 -13.84
N MET A 15 -35.97 -26.87 -13.45
CA MET A 15 -35.33 -26.55 -12.18
C MET A 15 -34.97 -25.07 -12.18
N ALA A 16 -35.57 -24.31 -11.28
CA ALA A 16 -35.20 -22.93 -11.00
C ALA A 16 -33.80 -22.90 -10.37
N GLY A 17 -32.77 -22.85 -11.21
CA GLY A 17 -31.41 -22.55 -10.80
C GLY A 17 -31.38 -21.13 -10.24
N LYS A 18 -31.13 -21.00 -8.93
CA LYS A 18 -30.82 -19.71 -8.31
C LYS A 18 -29.59 -19.15 -9.02
N ILE A 19 -29.80 -18.09 -9.80
CA ILE A 19 -28.72 -17.25 -10.31
C ILE A 19 -28.07 -16.64 -9.07
N VAL A 20 -26.92 -17.18 -8.68
CA VAL A 20 -26.07 -16.55 -7.69
C VAL A 20 -25.63 -15.24 -8.32
N LYS A 21 -26.15 -14.12 -7.80
CA LYS A 21 -25.64 -12.80 -8.16
C LYS A 21 -24.18 -12.79 -7.73
N HIS A 22 -23.27 -13.02 -8.66
CA HIS A 22 -21.86 -12.78 -8.42
C HIS A 22 -21.75 -11.31 -8.01
N ALA A 23 -21.24 -11.08 -6.79
CA ALA A 23 -21.01 -9.74 -6.30
C ALA A 23 -20.20 -9.00 -7.36
N SER A 24 -20.74 -7.87 -7.85
CA SER A 24 -20.00 -6.96 -8.72
C SER A 24 -18.72 -6.60 -8.00
N LEU A 25 -17.61 -7.12 -8.50
CA LEU A 25 -16.29 -6.79 -7.97
C LEU A 25 -16.08 -5.29 -8.19
N PRO A 26 -15.41 -4.60 -7.25
CA PRO A 26 -15.08 -3.20 -7.46
C PRO A 26 -14.33 -3.08 -8.80
N PRO A 27 -14.63 -2.05 -9.61
CA PRO A 27 -13.93 -1.85 -10.87
C PRO A 27 -12.44 -1.86 -10.58
N SER A 28 -11.67 -2.72 -11.26
CA SER A 28 -10.22 -2.62 -11.17
C SER A 28 -9.88 -1.18 -11.50
N THR A 29 -9.22 -0.49 -10.57
CA THR A 29 -8.82 0.89 -10.80
C THR A 29 -7.96 0.87 -12.06
N MET A 30 -8.07 1.87 -12.94
CA MET A 30 -7.32 1.92 -14.22
C MET A 30 -5.82 1.60 -14.06
N SER A 31 -5.27 1.82 -12.86
CA SER A 31 -3.91 1.52 -12.43
C SER A 31 -3.49 0.04 -12.59
N GLN A 32 -4.39 -0.94 -12.48
CA GLN A 32 -4.04 -2.37 -12.53
C GLN A 32 -4.05 -2.98 -13.94
N ARG A 33 -4.77 -2.36 -14.89
CA ARG A 33 -5.09 -2.99 -16.19
C ARG A 33 -3.92 -3.07 -17.18
N PHE A 34 -2.82 -2.35 -16.96
CA PHE A 34 -1.73 -2.21 -17.94
C PHE A 34 -0.33 -2.52 -17.38
N LYS A 35 -0.26 -3.04 -16.14
CA LYS A 35 1.00 -3.41 -15.51
C LYS A 35 1.54 -4.70 -16.15
N ALA A 36 2.82 -4.68 -16.55
CA ALA A 36 3.46 -5.84 -17.15
C ALA A 36 3.67 -6.95 -16.10
N GLY A 37 3.42 -8.20 -16.48
CA GLY A 37 3.51 -9.38 -15.60
C GLY A 37 2.35 -9.52 -14.61
N ASP A 38 1.30 -8.69 -14.72
CA ASP A 38 0.11 -8.82 -13.88
C ASP A 38 -0.82 -9.91 -14.47
N PRO A 39 -1.15 -10.98 -13.72
CA PRO A 39 -2.07 -12.03 -14.18
C PRO A 39 -3.48 -11.51 -14.49
N LEU A 40 -3.84 -10.33 -13.99
CA LEU A 40 -5.11 -9.65 -14.25
C LEU A 40 -5.00 -8.58 -15.33
N ASN A 41 -3.86 -8.42 -16.01
CA ASN A 41 -3.75 -7.57 -17.18
C ASN A 41 -4.30 -8.31 -18.42
N PRO A 42 -5.52 -8.00 -18.88
CA PRO A 42 -6.15 -8.66 -20.03
C PRO A 42 -5.37 -8.43 -21.34
N TYR A 43 -4.44 -7.48 -21.34
CA TYR A 43 -3.68 -7.04 -22.51
C TYR A 43 -2.20 -7.44 -22.45
N ASP A 44 -1.77 -8.22 -21.46
CA ASP A 44 -0.42 -8.80 -21.38
C ASP A 44 -0.42 -10.21 -22.00
N PRO A 45 0.43 -10.50 -23.01
CA PRO A 45 0.57 -11.86 -23.53
C PRO A 45 0.98 -12.89 -22.46
N VAL A 46 1.65 -12.47 -21.38
CA VAL A 46 2.04 -13.33 -20.25
C VAL A 46 0.84 -13.79 -19.42
N ALA A 47 -0.27 -13.02 -19.39
CA ALA A 47 -1.48 -13.40 -18.65
C ALA A 47 -2.15 -14.68 -19.19
N PHE A 48 -1.79 -15.11 -20.40
CA PHE A 48 -2.27 -16.34 -21.05
C PHE A 48 -1.27 -17.49 -21.00
N VAL A 49 -0.08 -17.29 -20.43
CA VAL A 49 0.95 -18.32 -20.32
C VAL A 49 0.88 -18.90 -18.90
N SER A 50 0.38 -20.14 -18.78
CA SER A 50 0.50 -20.93 -17.54
C SER A 50 1.94 -20.90 -17.02
N PRO A 51 2.18 -20.96 -15.70
CA PRO A 51 3.52 -20.88 -15.15
C PRO A 51 4.36 -22.05 -15.70
N VAL A 52 5.24 -21.74 -16.65
CA VAL A 52 6.23 -22.67 -17.16
C VAL A 52 7.29 -22.82 -16.09
N GLN A 53 7.17 -23.86 -15.27
CA GLN A 53 8.27 -24.34 -14.45
C GLN A 53 9.25 -25.08 -15.37
N ASP A 54 10.41 -24.44 -15.58
CA ASP A 54 11.72 -25.04 -15.84
C ASP A 54 11.77 -26.31 -16.73
N GLY A 55 12.18 -26.11 -17.99
CA GLY A 55 13.04 -27.03 -18.74
C GLY A 55 12.55 -28.43 -19.17
N SER A 56 11.42 -28.95 -18.68
CA SER A 56 10.90 -30.26 -19.11
C SER A 56 9.73 -30.12 -20.08
N GLU A 57 9.74 -30.93 -21.14
CA GLU A 57 8.73 -31.11 -22.19
C GLU A 57 7.33 -30.55 -21.87
N VAL A 58 6.83 -29.69 -22.76
CA VAL A 58 5.46 -29.14 -22.71
C VAL A 58 4.46 -30.28 -22.55
N PRO A 59 3.80 -30.45 -21.40
CA PRO A 59 2.74 -31.43 -21.29
C PRO A 59 1.58 -30.90 -22.11
N GLN A 60 1.08 -31.70 -23.04
CA GLN A 60 -0.23 -31.45 -23.64
C GLN A 60 -1.27 -31.59 -22.52
N THR A 61 -1.63 -30.49 -21.87
CA THR A 61 -2.65 -30.50 -20.83
C THR A 61 -4.02 -30.46 -21.51
N GLU A 62 -4.63 -31.63 -21.60
CA GLU A 62 -6.06 -31.76 -21.84
C GLU A 62 -6.84 -31.08 -20.72
N GLY A 63 -7.55 -30.00 -21.05
CA GLY A 63 -8.61 -29.41 -20.21
C GLY A 63 -8.24 -28.12 -19.47
N TRP A 64 -9.10 -27.10 -19.63
CA TRP A 64 -9.09 -25.86 -18.85
C TRP A 64 -9.52 -26.13 -17.41
N THR A 65 -8.84 -25.56 -16.42
CA THR A 65 -9.25 -25.67 -15.01
C THR A 65 -10.43 -24.72 -14.69
N VAL A 66 -11.10 -24.96 -13.56
CA VAL A 66 -12.18 -24.07 -13.07
C VAL A 66 -11.65 -22.66 -12.76
N LEU A 67 -10.39 -22.56 -12.30
CA LEU A 67 -9.74 -21.27 -12.06
C LEU A 67 -9.47 -20.52 -13.37
N ASP A 68 -9.02 -21.24 -14.41
CA ASP A 68 -8.79 -20.68 -15.75
C ASP A 68 -10.09 -20.14 -16.35
N LEU A 69 -11.20 -20.88 -16.19
CA LEU A 69 -12.51 -20.44 -16.67
C LEU A 69 -13.01 -19.20 -15.91
N ALA A 70 -12.79 -19.12 -14.60
CA ALA A 70 -13.18 -17.96 -13.80
C ALA A 70 -12.40 -16.69 -14.19
N ILE A 71 -11.11 -16.83 -14.49
CA ILE A 71 -10.28 -15.73 -15.02
C ILE A 71 -10.81 -15.31 -16.39
N MET A 72 -11.14 -16.26 -17.26
CA MET A 72 -11.62 -15.98 -18.61
C MET A 72 -13.04 -15.36 -18.63
N VAL A 73 -13.93 -15.76 -17.72
CA VAL A 73 -15.25 -15.12 -17.56
C VAL A 73 -15.08 -13.66 -17.13
N ARG A 74 -14.20 -13.38 -16.15
CA ARG A 74 -13.89 -11.99 -15.74
C ARG A 74 -13.30 -11.17 -16.87
N PHE A 75 -12.42 -11.78 -17.65
CA PHE A 75 -11.84 -11.17 -18.83
C PHE A 75 -12.91 -10.79 -19.86
N MET A 76 -13.84 -11.70 -20.17
CA MET A 76 -14.95 -11.42 -21.09
C MET A 76 -15.89 -10.33 -20.57
N GLU A 77 -16.21 -10.32 -19.26
CA GLU A 77 -17.01 -9.26 -18.66
C GLU A 77 -16.34 -7.89 -18.79
N MET A 78 -15.03 -7.83 -18.55
CA MET A 78 -14.24 -6.61 -18.71
C MET A 78 -14.20 -6.14 -20.16
N MET A 79 -13.96 -7.05 -21.10
CA MET A 79 -13.98 -6.74 -22.54
C MET A 79 -15.36 -6.27 -23.00
N ASN A 80 -16.45 -6.88 -22.54
CA ASN A 80 -17.80 -6.48 -22.91
C ASN A 80 -18.13 -5.08 -22.40
N ALA A 81 -17.80 -4.79 -21.13
CA ALA A 81 -17.90 -3.43 -20.59
C ALA A 81 -17.01 -2.45 -21.37
N ASP A 82 -15.84 -2.93 -21.84
CA ASP A 82 -14.91 -2.12 -22.60
C ASP A 82 -15.45 -1.78 -24.02
N ILE A 83 -16.12 -2.74 -24.65
CA ILE A 83 -16.81 -2.60 -25.93
C ILE A 83 -18.01 -1.65 -25.79
N GLU A 84 -18.89 -1.88 -24.82
CA GLU A 84 -20.10 -1.07 -24.60
C GLU A 84 -19.78 0.41 -24.37
N ASP A 85 -18.72 0.71 -23.61
CA ASP A 85 -18.34 2.09 -23.33
C ASP A 85 -17.54 2.73 -24.48
N ALA A 86 -16.81 1.94 -25.28
CA ALA A 86 -16.24 2.41 -26.55
C ALA A 86 -17.36 2.78 -27.54
N GLU A 87 -18.40 1.95 -27.66
CA GLU A 87 -19.60 2.23 -28.46
C GLU A 87 -20.32 3.50 -27.98
N ARG A 88 -20.50 3.67 -26.66
CA ARG A 88 -21.09 4.90 -26.08
C ARG A 88 -20.31 6.17 -26.43
N ARG A 89 -19.00 6.06 -26.63
CA ARG A 89 -18.11 7.19 -26.95
C ARG A 89 -17.88 7.37 -28.46
N GLY A 90 -18.34 6.43 -29.29
CA GLY A 90 -18.07 6.43 -30.73
C GLY A 90 -16.60 6.14 -31.07
N GLU A 91 -15.92 5.38 -30.21
CA GLU A 91 -14.50 4.98 -30.37
C GLU A 91 -14.43 3.47 -30.69
N THR A 92 -13.38 3.02 -31.36
CA THR A 92 -13.07 1.58 -31.46
C THR A 92 -12.48 1.07 -30.15
N LEU A 93 -12.60 -0.24 -29.89
CA LEU A 93 -12.00 -0.88 -28.71
C LEU A 93 -10.48 -0.62 -28.64
N GLN A 94 -9.79 -0.69 -29.78
CA GLN A 94 -8.35 -0.43 -29.89
C GLN A 94 -8.00 1.03 -29.52
N GLU A 95 -8.76 2.01 -30.01
CA GLU A 95 -8.54 3.42 -29.69
C GLU A 95 -8.73 3.70 -28.21
N ARG A 96 -9.76 3.08 -27.61
CA ARG A 96 -10.00 3.17 -26.18
C ARG A 96 -8.85 2.58 -25.36
N ILE A 97 -8.44 1.34 -25.66
CA ILE A 97 -7.32 0.67 -24.97
C ILE A 97 -6.06 1.53 -25.06
N LEU A 98 -5.77 2.08 -26.26
CA LEU A 98 -4.61 2.93 -26.45
C LEU A 98 -4.71 4.24 -25.65
N ARG A 99 -5.91 4.84 -25.54
CA ARG A 99 -6.13 6.01 -24.68
C ARG A 99 -5.89 5.68 -23.20
N GLU A 100 -6.54 4.66 -22.66
CA GLU A 100 -6.39 4.27 -21.26
C GLU A 100 -4.92 3.91 -20.94
N LYS A 101 -4.25 3.19 -21.86
CA LYS A 101 -2.82 2.89 -21.74
C LYS A 101 -1.97 4.16 -21.73
N ARG A 102 -2.27 5.15 -22.57
CA ARG A 102 -1.58 6.45 -22.55
C ARG A 102 -1.81 7.20 -21.23
N GLU A 103 -3.04 7.20 -20.72
CA GLU A 103 -3.39 7.82 -19.43
C GLU A 103 -2.66 7.14 -18.27
N TRP A 104 -2.58 5.82 -18.28
CA TRP A 104 -1.82 5.03 -17.31
C TRP A 104 -0.31 5.36 -17.36
N ILE A 105 0.28 5.36 -18.55
CA ILE A 105 1.70 5.73 -18.74
C ILE A 105 1.94 7.16 -18.22
N ALA A 106 1.05 8.09 -18.53
CA ALA A 106 1.16 9.48 -18.10
C ALA A 106 1.03 9.62 -16.58
N ALA A 107 0.10 8.89 -15.94
CA ALA A 107 -0.07 8.86 -14.49
C ALA A 107 1.17 8.30 -13.79
N ASN A 108 1.70 7.17 -14.27
CA ASN A 108 2.93 6.57 -13.75
C ASN A 108 4.12 7.49 -13.91
N ALA A 109 4.28 8.13 -15.08
CA ALA A 109 5.35 9.10 -15.30
C ALA A 109 5.22 10.32 -14.37
N LYS A 110 3.99 10.77 -14.09
CA LYS A 110 3.72 11.86 -13.15
C LYS A 110 4.09 11.45 -11.71
N ALA A 111 3.68 10.27 -11.26
CA ALA A 111 4.02 9.74 -9.96
C ALA A 111 5.53 9.56 -9.78
N ALA A 112 6.22 9.03 -10.80
CA ALA A 112 7.68 8.88 -10.78
C ALA A 112 8.40 10.22 -10.62
N LYS A 113 7.99 11.25 -11.38
CA LYS A 113 8.55 12.61 -11.25
C LYS A 113 8.28 13.22 -9.88
N LEU A 114 7.10 13.00 -9.32
CA LEU A 114 6.75 13.48 -7.98
C LEU A 114 7.58 12.79 -6.90
N LYS A 115 7.80 11.48 -7.03
CA LYS A 115 8.68 10.69 -6.16
C LYS A 115 10.12 11.23 -6.19
N ASP A 116 10.65 11.58 -7.35
CA ASP A 116 12.02 12.11 -7.44
C ASP A 116 12.14 13.46 -6.70
N LYS A 117 11.12 14.33 -6.81
CA LYS A 117 11.03 15.56 -6.00
C LYS A 117 10.90 15.27 -4.50
N ALA A 118 10.04 14.31 -4.13
CA ALA A 118 9.90 13.88 -2.74
C ALA A 118 11.23 13.37 -2.17
N ASN A 119 12.01 12.63 -2.96
CA ASN A 119 13.35 12.18 -2.58
C ASN A 119 14.34 13.34 -2.39
N GLU A 120 14.21 14.43 -3.14
CA GLU A 120 15.01 15.65 -2.94
C GLU A 120 14.64 16.36 -1.64
N VAL A 121 13.34 16.54 -1.39
CA VAL A 121 12.81 17.15 -0.17
C VAL A 121 13.19 16.31 1.07
N PHE A 122 13.05 14.99 0.97
CA PHE A 122 13.48 14.04 2.01
C PHE A 122 14.98 14.19 2.34
N ARG A 123 15.84 14.31 1.32
CA ARG A 123 17.28 14.50 1.51
C ARG A 123 17.64 15.84 2.14
N LYS A 124 16.76 16.85 2.03
CA LYS A 124 16.91 18.14 2.72
C LYS A 124 16.47 18.09 4.19
N GLY A 125 15.89 16.98 4.63
CA GLY A 125 15.41 16.80 6.00
C GLY A 125 13.95 17.24 6.23
N ASP A 126 13.25 17.71 5.19
CA ASP A 126 11.83 18.05 5.31
C ASP A 126 10.98 16.79 5.11
N TYR A 127 10.85 16.02 6.20
CA TYR A 127 10.15 14.74 6.17
C TYR A 127 8.63 14.89 6.09
N GLU A 128 8.07 16.02 6.53
CA GLU A 128 6.63 16.26 6.48
C GLU A 128 6.18 16.54 5.03
N GLU A 129 6.90 17.43 4.33
CA GLU A 129 6.60 17.68 2.93
C GLU A 129 6.86 16.42 2.07
N ALA A 130 7.95 15.69 2.34
CA ALA A 130 8.21 14.42 1.67
C ALA A 130 7.07 13.40 1.89
N PHE A 131 6.54 13.30 3.11
CA PHE A 131 5.40 12.43 3.42
C PHE A 131 4.16 12.79 2.59
N VAL A 132 3.84 14.09 2.47
CA VAL A 132 2.72 14.56 1.65
C VAL A 132 2.93 14.20 0.18
N MET A 133 4.14 14.42 -0.35
CA MET A 133 4.44 14.09 -1.75
C MET A 133 4.38 12.58 -2.03
N TYR A 134 4.89 11.73 -1.13
CA TYR A 134 4.77 10.27 -1.29
C TYR A 134 3.31 9.80 -1.16
N SER A 135 2.52 10.44 -0.30
CA SER A 135 1.08 10.15 -0.20
C SER A 135 0.37 10.44 -1.51
N ALA A 136 0.66 11.59 -2.14
CA ALA A 136 0.14 11.92 -3.46
C ALA A 136 0.62 10.95 -4.56
N CYS A 137 1.83 10.39 -4.47
CA CYS A 137 2.27 9.32 -5.39
C CYS A 137 1.45 8.05 -5.20
N ALA A 138 1.19 7.66 -3.95
CA ALA A 138 0.37 6.49 -3.63
C ALA A 138 -1.09 6.67 -4.05
N ASP A 139 -1.61 7.90 -4.05
CA ASP A 139 -2.97 8.18 -4.54
C ASP A 139 -3.08 8.10 -6.07
N ILE A 140 -2.03 8.50 -6.80
CA ILE A 140 -1.99 8.41 -8.28
C ILE A 140 -1.81 6.96 -8.72
N THR A 141 -0.99 6.20 -8.00
CA THR A 141 -0.53 4.86 -8.35
C THR A 141 -0.49 3.97 -7.10
N PRO A 142 -1.66 3.51 -6.62
CA PRO A 142 -1.76 2.75 -5.37
C PRO A 142 -1.12 1.35 -5.46
N ASP A 143 -0.95 0.83 -6.67
CA ASP A 143 -0.39 -0.51 -6.93
C ASP A 143 1.14 -0.55 -6.89
N GLU A 144 1.80 0.61 -6.72
CA GLU A 144 3.24 0.70 -6.64
C GLU A 144 3.69 0.71 -5.17
N PRO A 145 4.21 -0.42 -4.64
CA PRO A 145 4.53 -0.54 -3.22
C PRO A 145 5.64 0.42 -2.79
N VAL A 146 6.52 0.84 -3.70
CA VAL A 146 7.61 1.77 -3.40
C VAL A 146 7.11 3.08 -2.78
N TYR A 147 5.96 3.61 -3.22
CA TYR A 147 5.43 4.86 -2.66
C TYR A 147 4.94 4.69 -1.22
N LYS A 148 4.32 3.54 -0.92
CA LYS A 148 3.91 3.19 0.44
C LYS A 148 5.11 3.03 1.37
N LEU A 149 6.17 2.36 0.89
CA LEU A 149 7.41 2.18 1.65
C LEU A 149 8.10 3.53 1.92
N ASN A 150 8.23 4.39 0.90
CA ASN A 150 8.85 5.70 1.05
C ASN A 150 8.03 6.63 1.96
N ARG A 151 6.70 6.55 1.90
CA ARG A 151 5.79 7.25 2.82
C ARG A 151 6.04 6.83 4.27
N ALA A 152 6.21 5.53 4.53
CA ALA A 152 6.55 5.04 5.86
C ALA A 152 7.96 5.48 6.29
N ALA A 153 8.94 5.49 5.38
CA ALA A 153 10.30 5.96 5.66
C ALA A 153 10.31 7.44 6.10
N ALA A 154 9.48 8.30 5.50
CA ALA A 154 9.30 9.69 5.93
C ALA A 154 8.79 9.81 7.37
N LEU A 155 7.83 8.97 7.77
CA LEU A 155 7.33 8.93 9.14
C LEU A 155 8.38 8.44 10.14
N ILE A 156 9.14 7.40 9.76
CA ILE A 156 10.26 6.89 10.58
C ILE A 156 11.32 7.97 10.79
N ALA A 157 11.68 8.70 9.72
CA ALA A 157 12.64 9.79 9.80
C ALA A 157 12.15 10.94 10.71
N ARG A 158 10.83 11.19 10.74
CA ARG A 158 10.19 12.15 11.66
C ARG A 158 9.92 11.59 13.07
N ARG A 159 10.33 10.35 13.37
CA ARG A 159 10.07 9.65 14.64
C ARG A 159 8.57 9.43 14.95
N ASP A 160 7.71 9.46 13.94
CA ASP A 160 6.28 9.14 14.08
C ASP A 160 6.04 7.65 13.82
N LEU A 161 6.52 6.83 14.75
CA LEU A 161 6.60 5.37 14.62
C LEU A 161 5.22 4.70 14.61
N GLU A 162 4.24 5.24 15.35
CA GLU A 162 2.88 4.72 15.36
C GLU A 162 2.22 4.85 13.98
N LYS A 163 2.33 6.02 13.34
CA LYS A 163 1.81 6.19 11.98
C LYS A 163 2.58 5.33 10.97
N ALA A 164 3.90 5.17 11.14
CA ALA A 164 4.68 4.29 10.27
C ALA A 164 4.19 2.84 10.38
N ARG A 165 3.91 2.36 11.59
CA ARG A 165 3.37 1.01 11.86
C ARG A 165 1.97 0.83 11.30
N ALA A 166 1.12 1.86 11.33
CA ALA A 166 -0.19 1.80 10.68
C ALA A 166 -0.08 1.57 9.17
N ILE A 167 0.98 2.09 8.53
CA ILE A 167 1.26 1.85 7.10
C ILE A 167 1.88 0.46 6.88
N LEU A 168 2.87 0.08 7.70
CA LEU A 168 3.62 -1.17 7.61
C LEU A 168 3.50 -2.00 8.90
N PRO A 169 2.34 -2.62 9.18
CA PRO A 169 2.10 -3.29 10.46
C PRO A 169 2.90 -4.57 10.65
N ALA A 170 3.40 -5.16 9.56
CA ALA A 170 4.20 -6.38 9.56
C ALA A 170 5.71 -6.13 9.50
N ASP A 171 6.16 -4.86 9.54
CA ASP A 171 7.58 -4.53 9.47
C ASP A 171 8.30 -4.93 10.78
N PRO A 172 9.32 -5.81 10.73
CA PRO A 172 9.98 -6.31 11.94
C PRO A 172 10.66 -5.23 12.79
N VAL A 173 11.14 -4.14 12.18
CA VAL A 173 11.79 -3.05 12.91
C VAL A 173 10.75 -2.25 13.69
N LEU A 174 9.63 -1.92 13.04
CA LEU A 174 8.53 -1.20 13.69
C LEU A 174 7.83 -2.02 14.77
N ILE A 175 7.73 -3.34 14.59
CA ILE A 175 7.20 -4.24 15.62
C ILE A 175 8.09 -4.22 16.86
N ARG A 176 9.41 -4.44 16.69
CA ARG A 176 10.36 -4.45 17.81
C ARG A 176 10.37 -3.14 18.58
N GLU A 177 10.32 -2.02 17.86
CA GLU A 177 10.31 -0.69 18.47
C GLU A 177 9.02 -0.45 19.26
N ALA A 178 7.87 -0.84 18.72
CA ALA A 178 6.58 -0.73 19.42
C ALA A 178 6.51 -1.63 20.67
N GLU A 179 7.04 -2.85 20.58
CA GLU A 179 7.16 -3.76 21.72
C GLU A 179 8.09 -3.18 22.80
N PHE A 180 9.22 -2.59 22.38
CA PHE A 180 10.14 -1.91 23.29
C PHE A 180 9.47 -0.75 24.02
N LEU A 181 8.80 0.16 23.30
CA LEU A 181 8.07 1.28 23.90
C LEU A 181 6.97 0.80 24.85
N SER A 182 6.19 -0.21 24.45
CA SER A 182 5.17 -0.83 25.31
C SER A 182 5.78 -1.42 26.58
N SER A 183 6.97 -2.02 26.48
CA SER A 183 7.69 -2.56 27.64
C SER A 183 8.16 -1.47 28.62
N LEU A 184 8.44 -0.27 28.13
CA LEU A 184 8.81 0.89 28.96
C LEU A 184 7.56 1.49 29.63
N GLU A 185 6.47 1.66 28.88
CA GLU A 185 5.21 2.19 29.40
C GLU A 185 4.60 1.31 30.50
N ALA A 186 4.84 0.00 30.45
CA ALA A 186 4.36 -0.95 31.45
C ALA A 186 5.16 -0.93 32.78
N LYS A 187 6.35 -0.32 32.80
CA LYS A 187 7.19 -0.26 34.00
C LYS A 187 6.68 0.78 34.99
N SER A 188 6.85 0.48 36.27
CA SER A 188 6.69 1.45 37.35
C SER A 188 7.76 2.55 37.28
N PHE A 189 7.53 3.64 38.01
CA PHE A 189 8.50 4.74 38.08
C PHE A 189 9.86 4.28 38.62
N GLU A 190 9.86 3.43 39.65
CA GLU A 190 11.08 2.86 40.23
C GLU A 190 11.85 1.97 39.24
N GLU A 191 11.13 1.15 38.46
CA GLU A 191 11.73 0.28 37.43
C GLU A 191 12.27 1.07 36.24
N LEU A 192 11.60 2.17 35.86
CA LEU A 192 12.10 3.09 34.84
C LEU A 192 13.37 3.79 35.29
N LEU A 193 13.42 4.28 36.54
CA LEU A 193 14.62 4.89 37.11
C LEU A 193 15.78 3.89 37.13
N ALA A 194 15.55 2.66 37.59
CA ALA A 194 16.57 1.61 37.58
C ALA A 194 17.05 1.31 36.16
N TRP A 195 16.14 1.22 35.19
CA TRP A 195 16.49 1.00 33.78
C TRP A 195 17.34 2.15 33.22
N VAL A 196 16.99 3.42 33.47
CA VAL A 196 17.77 4.58 33.04
C VAL A 196 19.18 4.56 33.65
N VAL A 197 19.30 4.20 34.93
CA VAL A 197 20.59 4.06 35.63
C VAL A 197 21.42 2.92 35.04
N GLU A 198 20.78 1.83 34.61
CA GLU A 198 21.42 0.66 34.01
C GLU A 198 21.87 0.89 32.55
N GLN A 199 21.26 1.84 31.81
CA GLN A 199 21.62 2.14 30.41
C GLN A 199 23.00 2.81 30.21
N ASP A 200 23.92 2.69 31.16
CA ASP A 200 25.21 3.38 31.19
C ASP A 200 24.97 4.88 30.96
N ALA A 201 24.45 5.54 32.00
CA ALA A 201 24.41 6.99 32.03
C ALA A 201 25.84 7.50 31.86
N LYS A 202 26.24 7.73 30.61
CA LYS A 202 27.36 8.60 30.26
C LYS A 202 27.24 9.77 31.20
N ARG A 203 28.28 9.99 32.02
CA ARG A 203 28.25 11.12 32.94
C ARG A 203 27.89 12.33 32.11
N PRO A 204 27.16 13.31 32.65
CA PRO A 204 26.85 14.48 31.85
C PRO A 204 28.12 15.12 31.23
N ASP A 205 29.27 14.95 31.89
CA ASP A 205 30.62 15.25 31.40
C ASP A 205 31.04 14.46 30.12
N ASP A 206 30.60 13.22 29.95
CA ASP A 206 30.86 12.36 28.77
C ASP A 206 29.98 12.73 27.56
N LEU A 207 28.87 13.45 27.80
CA LEU A 207 27.93 13.92 26.76
C LEU A 207 28.21 15.37 26.32
N PHE A 208 28.59 16.23 27.26
CA PHE A 208 28.75 17.67 27.03
C PHE A 208 30.19 18.17 27.27
N GLY A 209 31.11 17.33 27.76
CA GLY A 209 32.38 17.77 28.35
C GLY A 209 32.17 18.36 29.75
N GLN A 210 33.21 18.37 30.61
CA GLN A 210 33.12 18.95 31.96
C GLN A 210 32.65 20.42 31.94
N ASP A 211 32.97 21.15 30.88
CA ASP A 211 32.61 22.56 30.73
C ASP A 211 31.20 22.74 30.16
N GLY A 212 30.73 21.86 29.26
CA GLY A 212 29.47 22.05 28.55
C GLY A 212 28.22 21.80 29.41
N LEU A 213 28.32 20.97 30.45
CA LEU A 213 27.22 20.83 31.41
C LEU A 213 27.05 22.11 32.24
N THR A 214 28.17 22.70 32.65
CA THR A 214 28.18 23.94 33.43
C THR A 214 27.62 25.10 32.62
N GLU A 215 27.97 25.18 31.34
CA GLU A 215 27.39 26.16 30.40
C GLU A 215 25.88 25.98 30.20
N LEU A 216 25.41 24.74 29.98
CA LEU A 216 23.99 24.45 29.79
C LEU A 216 23.15 24.77 31.04
N VAL A 217 23.68 24.42 32.22
CA VAL A 217 23.04 24.76 33.50
C VAL A 217 23.01 26.28 33.69
N GLN A 218 24.10 26.98 33.37
CA GLN A 218 24.15 28.44 33.46
C GLN A 218 23.17 29.11 32.48
N GLU A 219 23.03 28.59 31.26
CA GLU A 219 22.06 29.05 30.27
C GLU A 219 20.63 28.91 30.77
N LYS A 220 20.26 27.76 31.35
CA LYS A 220 18.92 27.57 31.92
C LYS A 220 18.67 28.38 33.19
N VAL A 221 19.68 28.57 34.04
CA VAL A 221 19.56 29.48 35.18
C VAL A 221 19.31 30.91 34.71
N ASN A 222 20.01 31.35 33.65
CA ASN A 222 19.83 32.68 33.07
C ASN A 222 18.44 32.85 32.43
N GLU A 223 17.93 31.85 31.71
CA GLU A 223 16.57 31.86 31.16
C GLU A 223 15.50 31.97 32.24
N ILE A 224 15.63 31.21 33.33
CA ILE A 224 14.68 31.25 34.44
C ILE A 224 14.75 32.60 35.15
N GLY A 225 15.96 33.13 35.37
CA GLY A 225 16.16 34.46 35.94
C GLY A 225 15.53 35.57 35.08
N ALA A 226 15.73 35.53 33.77
CA ALA A 226 15.15 36.50 32.84
C ALA A 226 13.60 36.42 32.81
N ASN A 227 13.03 35.22 32.91
CA ASN A 227 11.58 35.04 33.01
C ASN A 227 11.01 35.58 34.33
N LEU A 228 11.74 35.43 35.43
CA LEU A 228 11.34 36.00 36.73
C LEU A 228 11.42 37.53 36.71
N ASP A 229 12.50 38.10 36.19
CA ASP A 229 12.66 39.56 36.08
C ASP A 229 11.57 40.18 35.18
N HIS A 230 11.17 39.50 34.10
CA HIS A 230 10.06 39.93 33.26
C HIS A 230 8.69 39.82 33.98
N GLN A 231 8.53 38.87 34.91
CA GLN A 231 7.31 38.76 35.73
C GLN A 231 7.24 39.83 36.83
N PHE A 232 8.38 40.31 37.34
CA PHE A 232 8.44 41.36 38.37
C PHE A 232 8.53 42.79 37.79
N ALA A 233 8.82 42.97 36.51
CA ALA A 233 8.85 44.28 35.84
C ALA A 233 7.45 44.86 35.50
N HIS A 234 6.37 44.11 35.77
CA HIS A 234 4.98 44.53 35.54
C HIS A 234 4.18 44.85 36.81
N TYR A 235 4.84 44.97 37.96
CA TYR A 235 4.31 45.52 39.21
C TYR A 235 4.95 46.87 39.54
#